data_AF-A0A1I7BM06-F1
#
_entry.id   AF-A0A1I7BM06-F1
#
_cell.length_a   1.000
_cell.length_b   1.000
_cell.length_c   1.000
_cell.angle_alpha   90.00
_cell.angle_beta   90.00
_cell.angle_gamma   90.00
#
_symmetry.space_group_name_H-M   'P 1'
#
loop_
_entity.id
_entity.type
_entity.pdbx_description
1 polymer ?
#
loop_
_entity_poly.entity_id
_entity_poly.type
_entity_poly.pdbx_seq_one_letter_code
_entity_poly.pdbx_strand_id
1 'polypeptide(L)'
;MLVSDDRVVLRRKQTVVVASAPSELSGLIEARGIGLLRCDPSGAVPVRVVVDMDTVETARYPDIRTIDLLGLQIPLLRRVDSFHFAPALLQYLKSGRHEE
;
A
#
# COMPACT_ATOMS: atom_id res chain seq x y z
N MET A 1 -5.61 -10.29 -7.45
CA MET A 1 -6.55 -9.15 -7.34
C MET A 1 -5.75 -7.86 -7.20
N LEU A 2 -6.16 -6.78 -7.87
CA LEU A 2 -5.51 -5.46 -7.83
C LEU A 2 -6.55 -4.37 -7.54
N VAL A 3 -6.19 -3.36 -6.74
CA VAL A 3 -7.06 -2.19 -6.52
C VAL A 3 -6.87 -1.16 -7.63
N SER A 4 -5.63 -0.72 -7.86
CA SER A 4 -5.23 0.19 -8.94
C SER A 4 -3.70 0.16 -9.10
N ASP A 5 -3.22 0.66 -10.23
CA ASP A 5 -1.82 0.98 -10.51
C ASP A 5 -1.71 2.43 -11.01
N ASP A 6 -0.55 3.07 -10.83
CA ASP A 6 -0.22 4.47 -11.16
C ASP A 6 -1.09 5.55 -10.45
N ARG A 7 -2.41 5.55 -10.68
CA ARG A 7 -3.35 6.51 -10.08
C ARG A 7 -4.35 5.80 -9.19
N VAL A 8 -4.58 6.37 -8.00
CA VAL A 8 -5.55 5.87 -7.01
C VAL A 8 -6.52 6.97 -6.62
N VAL A 9 -7.81 6.65 -6.57
CA VAL A 9 -8.83 7.54 -6.00
C VAL A 9 -8.96 7.22 -4.51
N LEU A 10 -8.67 8.22 -3.67
CA LEU A 10 -8.83 8.11 -2.22
C LEU A 10 -10.08 8.87 -1.77
N ARG A 11 -10.88 8.24 -0.91
CA ARG A 11 -12.05 8.85 -0.28
C ARG A 11 -12.07 8.53 1.20
N ARG A 12 -12.30 9.55 2.03
CA ARG A 12 -12.60 9.33 3.44
C ARG A 12 -14.07 8.96 3.60
N LYS A 13 -14.33 7.84 4.28
CA LYS A 13 -15.65 7.44 4.77
C LYS A 13 -15.57 7.33 6.28
N GLN A 14 -16.11 8.32 6.99
CA GLN A 14 -16.04 8.40 8.46
C GLN A 14 -14.59 8.28 8.98
N THR A 15 -14.26 7.13 9.58
CA THR A 15 -12.99 6.81 10.23
C THR A 15 -12.06 5.95 9.36
N VAL A 16 -12.42 5.70 8.10
CA VAL A 16 -11.59 4.92 7.17
C VAL A 16 -11.28 5.69 5.88
N VAL A 17 -10.06 5.54 5.38
CA VAL A 17 -9.71 5.92 4.00
C VAL A 17 -9.93 4.71 3.10
N VAL A 18 -10.68 4.90 2.02
CA VAL A 18 -10.97 3.89 1.01
C VAL A 18 -10.24 4.25 -0.28
N ALA A 19 -9.52 3.29 -0.85
CA ALA A 19 -8.86 3.36 -2.14
C ALA A 19 -9.66 2.61 -3.21
N SER A 20 -9.72 3.17 -4.41
CA SER A 20 -10.29 2.53 -5.61
C SER A 20 -9.53 2.96 -6.86
N ALA A 21 -9.59 2.17 -7.94
CA ALA A 21 -9.11 2.61 -9.25
C ALA A 21 -10.02 3.68 -9.88
N PRO A 22 -9.46 4.61 -10.67
CA PRO A 22 -10.18 5.30 -11.73
C PRO A 22 -10.78 4.28 -12.73
N SER A 23 -11.92 4.60 -13.33
CA SER A 23 -12.65 3.69 -14.25
C SER A 23 -11.78 3.21 -15.41
N GLU A 24 -10.94 4.09 -15.94
CA GLU A 24 -10.12 3.85 -17.12
C GLU A 24 -8.91 2.94 -16.84
N LEU A 25 -8.50 2.82 -15.57
CA LEU A 25 -7.32 2.05 -15.15
C LEU A 25 -7.68 0.76 -14.41
N SER A 26 -8.97 0.51 -14.18
CA SER A 26 -9.42 -0.66 -13.43
C SER A 26 -9.00 -1.96 -14.12
N GLY A 27 -8.29 -2.83 -13.38
CA GLY A 27 -7.88 -4.15 -13.87
C GLY A 27 -6.66 -4.14 -14.79
N LEU A 28 -5.90 -3.05 -14.81
CA LEU A 28 -4.66 -2.90 -15.57
C LEU A 28 -3.47 -2.60 -14.64
N ILE A 29 -2.30 -3.11 -14.98
CA ILE A 29 -1.01 -2.80 -14.36
C ILE A 29 0.08 -2.70 -15.42
N GLU A 30 0.97 -1.70 -15.30
CA GLU A 30 2.15 -1.60 -16.14
C GLU A 30 3.32 -2.36 -15.50
N ALA A 31 3.71 -3.48 -16.09
CA ALA A 31 4.93 -4.19 -15.73
C ALA A 31 6.05 -3.76 -16.67
N ARG A 32 6.92 -2.86 -16.23
CA ARG A 32 8.05 -2.37 -17.05
C ARG A 32 8.91 -3.53 -17.57
N GLY A 33 9.20 -3.50 -18.86
CA GLY A 33 9.92 -4.58 -19.57
C GLY A 33 9.03 -5.74 -20.05
N ILE A 34 7.75 -5.78 -19.66
CA ILE A 34 6.75 -6.76 -20.09
C ILE A 34 5.62 -6.09 -20.88
N GLY A 35 5.11 -4.96 -20.38
CA GLY A 35 4.00 -4.20 -20.96
C GLY A 35 2.79 -4.10 -20.03
N LEU A 36 1.63 -3.77 -20.60
CA LEU A 36 0.37 -3.70 -19.87
C LEU A 36 -0.24 -5.08 -19.66
N LEU A 37 -0.52 -5.42 -18.41
CA LEU A 37 -1.11 -6.70 -18.01
C LEU A 37 -2.53 -6.51 -17.49
N ARG A 38 -3.37 -7.54 -17.68
CA ARG A 38 -4.72 -7.61 -17.10
C ARG A 38 -4.69 -8.34 -15.76
N CYS A 39 -5.57 -7.92 -14.86
CA CYS A 39 -5.77 -8.59 -13.57
C CYS A 39 -7.20 -8.43 -13.08
N ASP A 40 -7.63 -9.32 -12.19
CA ASP A 40 -8.94 -9.19 -11.54
C ASP A 40 -8.99 -7.94 -10.64
N PRO A 41 -9.93 -7.01 -10.89
CA PRO A 41 -10.09 -5.84 -10.05
C PRO A 41 -10.67 -6.23 -8.69
N SER A 42 -10.08 -5.70 -7.62
CA SER A 42 -10.53 -5.94 -6.24
C SER A 42 -11.73 -5.09 -5.83
N GLY A 43 -12.04 -4.03 -6.59
CA GLY A 43 -12.96 -2.98 -6.16
C GLY A 43 -12.36 -2.06 -5.08
N ALA A 44 -13.22 -1.29 -4.42
CA ALA A 44 -12.81 -0.32 -3.42
C ALA A 44 -12.51 -0.97 -2.06
N VAL A 45 -11.36 -0.68 -1.46
CA VAL A 45 -10.90 -1.30 -0.21
C VAL A 45 -10.31 -0.29 0.78
N PRO A 46 -10.33 -0.57 2.10
CA PRO A 46 -9.68 0.30 3.08
C PRO A 46 -8.16 0.32 2.95
N VAL A 47 -7.55 1.50 3.13
CA VAL A 47 -6.09 1.64 3.25
C VAL A 47 -5.68 1.32 4.69
N ARG A 48 -4.79 0.33 4.88
CA ARG A 48 -4.32 -0.12 6.20
C ARG A 48 -2.87 0.24 6.52
N VAL A 49 -2.06 0.48 5.49
CA VAL A 49 -0.65 0.85 5.61
C VAL A 49 -0.25 1.61 4.36
N VAL A 50 0.63 2.59 4.52
CA VAL A 50 1.33 3.29 3.44
C VAL A 50 2.79 2.87 3.48
N VAL A 51 3.37 2.64 2.32
CA VAL A 51 4.81 2.37 2.17
C VAL A 51 5.43 3.53 1.41
N ASP A 52 6.35 4.24 2.04
CA ASP A 52 7.24 5.19 1.38
C ASP A 52 8.33 4.40 0.63
N MET A 53 8.28 4.48 -0.71
CA MET A 53 9.23 3.79 -1.58
C MET A 53 10.51 4.59 -1.85
N ASP A 54 10.53 5.88 -1.53
CA ASP A 54 11.64 6.80 -1.77
C ASP A 54 12.69 6.70 -0.64
N THR A 55 12.24 6.50 0.60
CA THR A 55 13.13 6.38 1.75
C THR A 55 13.43 4.93 2.12
N VAL A 56 14.71 4.57 2.19
CA VAL A 56 15.16 3.26 2.66
C VAL A 56 15.17 3.20 4.19
N GLU A 57 14.57 2.16 4.76
CA GLU A 57 14.68 1.84 6.17
C GLU A 57 15.97 1.07 6.46
N THR A 58 16.71 1.50 7.49
CA THR A 58 18.00 0.92 7.88
C THR A 58 18.04 0.46 9.34
N ALA A 59 17.07 0.87 10.15
CA ALA A 59 16.97 0.44 11.54
C ALA A 59 16.55 -1.03 11.63
N ARG A 60 17.23 -1.80 12.50
CA ARG A 60 16.82 -3.17 12.85
C ARG A 60 15.42 -3.21 13.47
N TYR A 61 15.09 -2.20 14.28
CA TYR A 61 13.77 -1.98 14.89
C TYR A 61 13.34 -0.55 14.60
N PRO A 62 12.59 -0.30 13.50
CA PRO A 62 12.15 1.04 13.15
C PRO A 62 11.12 1.57 14.15
N ASP A 63 11.17 2.87 14.43
CA ASP A 63 10.11 3.54 15.19
C ASP A 63 8.75 3.40 14.50
N ILE A 64 7.67 3.44 15.30
CA ILE A 64 6.32 3.51 14.78
C ILE A 64 6.12 4.90 14.16
N ARG A 65 5.65 4.93 12.91
CA ARG A 65 5.36 6.16 12.17
C ARG A 65 3.97 6.09 11.60
N THR A 66 3.36 7.26 11.47
CA THR A 66 2.09 7.44 10.76
C THR A 66 2.21 8.55 9.73
N ILE A 67 1.32 8.52 8.75
CA ILE A 67 1.11 9.61 7.80
C ILE A 67 -0.36 10.06 7.89
N ASP A 68 -0.59 11.37 7.78
CA ASP A 68 -1.95 11.88 7.61
C ASP A 68 -2.44 11.62 6.18
N LEU A 69 -3.53 10.86 6.06
CA LEU A 69 -4.20 10.62 4.80
C LEU A 69 -5.68 11.03 4.95
N LEU A 70 -6.04 12.17 4.35
CA LEU A 70 -7.37 12.77 4.45
C LEU A 70 -7.82 13.04 5.90
N GLY A 71 -6.90 13.44 6.78
CA GLY A 71 -7.18 13.73 8.19
C GLY A 71 -7.33 12.47 9.06
N LEU A 72 -6.76 11.34 8.63
CA LEU A 72 -6.68 10.09 9.39
C LEU A 72 -5.23 9.62 9.42
N GLN A 73 -4.78 9.19 10.60
CA GLN A 73 -3.42 8.68 10.78
C GLN A 73 -3.35 7.22 10.33
N ILE A 74 -2.55 6.95 9.30
CA ILE A 74 -2.34 5.62 8.73
C ILE A 74 -0.91 5.17 9.02
N PRO A 75 -0.67 3.91 9.42
CA PRO A 75 0.68 3.38 9.60
C PRO A 75 1.56 3.62 8.36
N LEU A 76 2.78 4.09 8.60
CA LEU A 76 3.77 4.37 7.57
C LEU A 76 4.98 3.45 7.74
N LEU A 77 5.23 2.64 6.73
CA LEU A 77 6.47 1.87 6.59
C LEU A 77 7.35 2.53 5.52
N ARG A 78 8.64 2.24 5.57
CA ARG A 78 9.62 2.64 4.56
C ARG A 78 10.11 1.42 3.81
N ARG A 79 10.57 1.60 2.58
CA ARG A 79 11.11 0.51 1.74
C ARG A 79 12.29 -0.15 2.42
N VAL A 80 12.32 -1.47 2.41
CA VAL A 80 13.53 -2.24 2.74
C VAL A 80 14.15 -2.74 1.45
N ASP A 81 15.45 -2.51 1.27
CA ASP A 81 16.18 -2.90 0.06
C ASP A 81 16.61 -4.38 0.14
N SER A 82 15.63 -5.28 0.12
CA SER A 82 15.85 -6.72 0.21
C SER A 82 14.71 -7.52 -0.40
N PHE A 83 15.01 -8.70 -0.94
CA PHE A 83 14.03 -9.63 -1.53
C PHE A 83 12.91 -10.03 -0.56
N HIS A 84 13.16 -9.98 0.75
CA HIS A 84 12.16 -10.32 1.75
C HIS A 84 11.17 -9.18 2.05
N PHE A 85 11.28 -8.00 1.41
CA PHE A 85 10.41 -6.86 1.73
C PHE A 85 8.93 -7.15 1.45
N ALA A 86 8.61 -7.62 0.24
CA ALA A 86 7.24 -8.00 -0.13
C ALA A 86 6.62 -9.07 0.79
N PRO A 87 7.29 -10.22 1.08
CA PRO A 87 6.72 -11.20 2.00
C PRO A 87 6.62 -10.69 3.45
N ALA A 88 7.53 -9.83 3.90
CA ALA A 88 7.42 -9.19 5.23
C ALA A 88 6.21 -8.25 5.31
N LEU A 89 5.96 -7.44 4.28
CA LEU A 89 4.77 -6.58 4.20
C LEU A 89 3.48 -7.40 4.20
N LEU A 90 3.45 -8.53 3.48
CA LEU A 90 2.30 -9.45 3.52
C LEU A 90 2.10 -10.04 4.93
N GLN A 91 3.16 -10.42 5.62
CA GLN A 91 3.06 -10.93 7.00
C GLN A 91 2.56 -9.85 7.96
N TYR A 92 3.06 -8.62 7.84
CA TYR A 92 2.57 -7.46 8.58
C TYR A 92 1.07 -7.23 8.34
N LEU A 93 0.61 -7.31 7.09
CA LEU A 93 -0.82 -7.15 6.76
C LEU A 93 -1.69 -8.29 7.32
N LYS A 94 -1.14 -9.51 7.43
CA LYS A 94 -1.85 -10.68 7.98
C LYS A 94 -2.00 -10.62 9.49
N SER A 95 -0.95 -10.23 10.21
CA SER A 95 -0.87 -10.43 11.67
C SER A 95 -0.45 -9.19 12.45
N GLY A 96 -0.27 -8.05 11.79
CA GLY A 96 0.25 -6.84 12.41
C GLY A 96 1.75 -6.92 12.75
N ARG A 97 2.23 -5.87 13.40
CA ARG A 97 3.52 -5.83 14.08
C ARG A 97 3.31 -6.22 15.53
N HIS A 98 4.23 -6.99 16.10
CA HIS A 98 4.25 -7.21 17.54
C HIS A 98 4.74 -5.94 18.23
N GLU A 99 3.94 -5.44 19.16
CA GLU A 99 4.23 -4.30 20.02
C GLU A 99 4.14 -4.83 21.46
N GLU A 100 5.12 -4.50 22.31
CA GLU A 100 5.06 -4.78 23.76
C GLU A 100 4.05 -3.85 24.45
#